data_AF-A0A6I8PK43-F1
#
_entry.id   AF-A0A6I8PK43-F1
#
_cell.length_a   1.000
_cell.length_b   1.000
_cell.length_c   1.000
_cell.angle_alpha   90.00
_cell.angle_beta   90.00
_cell.angle_gamma   90.00
#
_symmetry.space_group_name_H-M   'P 1'
#
loop_
_entity.id
_entity.type
_entity.pdbx_description
1 polymer ?
#
loop_
_entity_poly.entity_id
_entity_poly.type
_entity_poly.pdbx_seq_one_letter_code
_entity_poly.pdbx_strand_id
1 'polypeptide(L)'
;GGAPNPPLRRPSPSLPRKGRRSPPLPPRSAPGDPEGRGQRAPGPPDPSGGPPPAPEPARPPRPPKARPPRVKAEPPPKKRKKWLKEAAAGGGDSSSDSDSSPGPPSDHDRSVPGRLLKTRAMREMYRSYVEMLVSTALDPDMIQALEDTHDELYLPPMRKIDGILNEHKKKVLKRLSLSPALQDALHTFPQLQVEAGGVEGGGPGAAVRLRPAGEPYNRKTLSKVKRSATRAQEFKVELDKSSFYTLYHALHHYKYHTFLHCKDQTTAIEGGAEDLGQEEVVQQCMRNQPWLERLFDAFSDLLAQAQSRCA
;
A
#
# COMPACT_ATOMS: atom_id res chain seq x y z
N GLY A 1 -40.13 53.45 -23.98
CA GLY A 1 -39.21 52.94 -25.00
C GLY A 1 -38.05 53.89 -25.10
N GLY A 2 -36.88 53.47 -24.65
CA GLY A 2 -35.64 54.25 -24.74
C GLY A 2 -34.60 53.49 -25.56
N ALA A 3 -34.00 54.17 -26.52
CA ALA A 3 -32.74 53.88 -27.23
C ALA A 3 -32.53 54.94 -28.33
N PRO A 4 -31.31 55.16 -28.88
CA PRO A 4 -29.97 54.79 -28.38
C PRO A 4 -28.96 55.97 -28.41
N ASN A 5 -27.84 55.80 -27.69
CA ASN A 5 -26.67 56.68 -27.74
C ASN A 5 -25.71 56.26 -28.89
N PRO A 6 -24.97 57.20 -29.53
CA PRO A 6 -24.05 56.91 -30.62
C PRO A 6 -22.66 56.43 -30.14
N PRO A 7 -21.86 55.78 -31.02
CA PRO A 7 -20.67 55.04 -30.62
C PRO A 7 -19.43 55.93 -30.53
N LEU A 8 -18.63 55.72 -29.48
CA LEU A 8 -17.30 56.32 -29.33
C LEU A 8 -16.21 55.45 -30.00
N ARG A 9 -15.35 56.12 -30.75
CA ARG A 9 -14.22 55.58 -31.54
C ARG A 9 -13.23 54.76 -30.70
N ARG A 10 -12.85 53.58 -31.22
CA ARG A 10 -11.67 52.81 -30.76
C ARG A 10 -10.39 53.32 -31.45
N PRO A 11 -9.28 53.53 -30.73
CA PRO A 11 -7.96 53.61 -31.32
C PRO A 11 -7.31 52.21 -31.46
N SER A 12 -6.56 52.00 -32.54
CA SER A 12 -5.78 50.78 -32.85
C SER A 12 -4.30 50.89 -32.36
N PRO A 13 -3.46 49.87 -32.62
CA PRO A 13 -2.88 48.95 -31.64
C PRO A 13 -1.50 49.36 -31.10
N SER A 14 -1.11 48.85 -29.91
CA SER A 14 0.26 48.98 -29.40
C SER A 14 0.94 47.60 -29.22
N LEU A 15 2.17 47.51 -29.76
CA LEU A 15 3.07 46.36 -29.80
C LEU A 15 3.56 45.90 -28.40
N PRO A 16 4.00 44.63 -28.26
CA PRO A 16 4.38 44.04 -26.97
C PRO A 16 5.66 44.65 -26.39
N ARG A 17 5.59 45.11 -25.13
CA ARG A 17 6.75 45.58 -24.36
C ARG A 17 7.62 44.38 -23.97
N LYS A 18 8.89 44.40 -24.41
CA LYS A 18 9.96 43.52 -23.94
C LYS A 18 10.20 43.76 -22.44
N GLY A 19 9.87 42.77 -21.60
CA GLY A 19 10.21 42.74 -20.18
C GLY A 19 11.69 42.39 -19.97
N ARG A 20 12.36 43.18 -19.13
CA ARG A 20 13.78 43.12 -18.77
C ARG A 20 14.18 41.76 -18.18
N ARG A 21 15.36 41.28 -18.61
CA ARG A 21 16.10 40.19 -17.95
C ARG A 21 16.71 40.70 -16.63
N SER A 22 16.54 39.94 -15.55
CA SER A 22 17.24 40.15 -14.28
C SER A 22 18.73 39.75 -14.40
N PRO A 23 19.66 40.42 -13.71
CA PRO A 23 21.08 40.06 -13.73
C PRO A 23 21.36 38.79 -12.89
N PRO A 24 22.38 37.98 -13.24
CA PRO A 24 22.73 36.77 -12.51
C PRO A 24 23.49 37.07 -11.21
N LEU A 25 23.23 36.25 -10.18
CA LEU A 25 23.94 36.24 -8.90
C LEU A 25 25.36 35.63 -9.05
N PRO A 26 26.35 36.03 -8.22
CA PRO A 26 27.71 35.51 -8.31
C PRO A 26 27.81 34.07 -7.76
N PRO A 27 28.79 33.26 -8.23
CA PRO A 27 28.92 31.86 -7.86
C PRO A 27 29.44 31.69 -6.43
N ARG A 28 28.85 30.73 -5.72
CA ARG A 28 29.23 30.30 -4.36
C ARG A 28 30.37 29.27 -4.47
N SER A 29 31.43 29.48 -3.70
CA SER A 29 32.68 28.71 -3.69
C SER A 29 32.50 27.23 -3.34
N ALA A 30 33.28 26.36 -3.99
CA ALA A 30 33.33 24.92 -3.77
C ALA A 30 34.04 24.53 -2.44
N PRO A 31 33.75 23.34 -1.86
CA PRO A 31 34.48 22.82 -0.70
C PRO A 31 35.85 22.26 -1.13
N GLY A 32 36.89 22.61 -0.38
CA GLY A 32 38.27 22.19 -0.65
C GLY A 32 38.63 20.81 -0.06
N ASP A 33 39.45 20.08 -0.82
CA ASP A 33 40.28 18.95 -0.41
C ASP A 33 41.33 19.33 0.66
N PRO A 34 41.78 18.37 1.49
CA PRO A 34 43.09 18.45 2.10
C PRO A 34 43.96 17.23 1.73
N GLU A 35 45.02 17.46 0.96
CA GLU A 35 46.21 16.60 0.93
C GLU A 35 47.42 17.34 1.50
N GLY A 36 48.13 16.68 2.44
CA GLY A 36 49.59 16.55 2.34
C GLY A 36 50.52 17.40 3.22
N ARG A 37 51.05 16.72 4.24
CA ARG A 37 52.51 16.49 4.49
C ARG A 37 53.26 17.37 5.52
N GLY A 38 53.81 16.68 6.53
CA GLY A 38 54.95 17.13 7.35
C GLY A 38 55.60 15.96 8.09
N GLN A 39 56.81 15.56 7.69
CA GLN A 39 57.64 14.51 8.31
C GLN A 39 58.66 15.13 9.27
N ARG A 40 58.92 14.54 10.46
CA ARG A 40 60.24 14.61 11.15
C ARG A 40 60.37 13.58 12.30
N ALA A 41 61.55 12.95 12.40
CA ALA A 41 62.14 12.23 13.55
C ALA A 41 63.69 12.51 13.55
N PRO A 42 64.57 12.11 14.52
CA PRO A 42 64.43 11.29 15.76
C PRO A 42 65.22 11.71 17.07
N GLY A 43 64.80 11.17 18.26
CA GLY A 43 65.47 10.76 19.57
C GLY A 43 66.48 11.63 20.39
N PRO A 44 66.99 11.23 21.61
CA PRO A 44 66.49 10.45 22.82
C PRO A 44 66.88 11.14 24.21
N PRO A 45 66.98 10.52 25.44
CA PRO A 45 66.24 9.45 26.19
C PRO A 45 65.76 9.78 27.67
N ASP A 46 64.84 8.94 28.21
CA ASP A 46 64.50 8.42 29.60
C ASP A 46 64.59 9.27 30.91
N PRO A 47 64.01 8.87 32.11
CA PRO A 47 63.22 7.67 32.45
C PRO A 47 61.97 7.84 33.34
N SER A 48 61.08 6.84 33.31
CA SER A 48 60.46 6.15 34.48
C SER A 48 59.04 5.59 34.18
N GLY A 49 58.84 4.29 34.45
CA GLY A 49 57.51 3.73 34.75
C GLY A 49 57.07 2.46 34.01
N GLY A 50 57.55 1.29 34.44
CA GLY A 50 56.74 0.05 34.54
C GLY A 50 56.58 -0.85 33.30
N PRO A 51 56.84 -2.18 33.41
CA PRO A 51 56.73 -3.13 32.29
C PRO A 51 55.29 -3.63 32.04
N PRO A 52 54.95 -4.03 30.79
CA PRO A 52 53.68 -4.71 30.47
C PRO A 52 53.76 -6.22 30.74
N PRO A 53 52.65 -6.90 31.07
CA PRO A 53 52.65 -8.35 31.24
C PRO A 53 52.63 -9.11 29.90
N ALA A 54 53.38 -10.22 29.90
CA ALA A 54 53.51 -11.21 28.83
C ALA A 54 52.38 -12.29 28.90
N PRO A 55 52.24 -13.17 27.89
CA PRO A 55 51.06 -14.01 27.68
C PRO A 55 51.11 -15.31 28.51
N GLU A 56 49.97 -15.73 29.08
CA GLU A 56 49.86 -16.99 29.81
C GLU A 56 49.35 -18.19 28.96
N PRO A 57 49.78 -19.42 29.29
CA PRO A 57 49.64 -20.61 28.46
C PRO A 57 48.35 -21.43 28.66
N ALA A 58 48.11 -22.32 27.70
CA ALA A 58 46.95 -23.21 27.59
C ALA A 58 46.77 -24.20 28.76
N ARG A 59 45.50 -24.48 29.11
CA ARG A 59 45.08 -25.58 30.00
C ARG A 59 43.98 -26.46 29.35
N PRO A 60 43.87 -27.75 29.75
CA PRO A 60 43.41 -28.88 28.93
C PRO A 60 41.89 -29.06 28.77
N PRO A 61 41.44 -29.90 27.81
CA PRO A 61 40.03 -30.04 27.44
C PRO A 61 39.22 -30.81 28.49
N ARG A 62 37.98 -30.37 28.73
CA ARG A 62 36.98 -31.05 29.57
C ARG A 62 36.02 -31.88 28.69
N PRO A 63 35.56 -33.06 29.16
CA PRO A 63 34.82 -34.03 28.35
C PRO A 63 33.34 -33.64 28.10
N PRO A 64 32.73 -34.13 27.01
CA PRO A 64 31.37 -33.79 26.61
C PRO A 64 30.32 -34.55 27.44
N LYS A 65 29.33 -33.84 28.01
CA LYS A 65 28.16 -34.44 28.65
C LYS A 65 27.01 -34.54 27.65
N ALA A 66 26.50 -35.76 27.51
CA ALA A 66 25.51 -36.20 26.54
C ALA A 66 24.09 -35.65 26.81
N ARG A 67 23.32 -35.59 25.72
CA ARG A 67 21.89 -35.23 25.62
C ARG A 67 20.97 -36.13 26.45
N PRO A 68 19.85 -35.63 26.98
CA PRO A 68 18.67 -36.45 27.25
C PRO A 68 17.82 -36.65 25.96
N PRO A 69 17.28 -37.87 25.72
CA PRO A 69 16.47 -38.19 24.54
C PRO A 69 15.00 -37.74 24.65
N ARG A 70 14.43 -37.47 23.46
CA ARG A 70 13.01 -37.18 23.20
C ARG A 70 12.07 -38.24 23.82
N VAL A 71 10.98 -37.78 24.45
CA VAL A 71 9.76 -38.58 24.61
C VAL A 71 8.59 -37.82 24.00
N LYS A 72 7.88 -38.53 23.12
CA LYS A 72 6.70 -38.13 22.34
C LYS A 72 5.53 -37.84 23.29
N ALA A 73 4.92 -36.67 23.17
CA ALA A 73 3.56 -36.44 23.65
C ALA A 73 2.60 -36.65 22.47
N GLU A 74 2.05 -37.86 22.41
CA GLU A 74 0.88 -38.24 21.60
C GLU A 74 -0.40 -37.70 22.30
N PRO A 75 -1.44 -37.26 21.56
CA PRO A 75 -2.53 -36.48 22.13
C PRO A 75 -3.43 -37.31 23.06
N PRO A 76 -4.06 -36.69 24.07
CA PRO A 76 -4.94 -37.40 24.99
C PRO A 76 -6.20 -37.94 24.28
N PRO A 77 -6.62 -39.19 24.58
CA PRO A 77 -7.61 -39.92 23.79
C PRO A 77 -9.05 -39.43 24.00
N LYS A 78 -9.79 -39.49 22.89
CA LYS A 78 -11.24 -39.35 22.75
C LYS A 78 -12.00 -40.18 23.80
N LYS A 79 -12.62 -39.55 24.79
CA LYS A 79 -13.63 -40.19 25.64
C LYS A 79 -14.92 -40.38 24.85
N ARG A 80 -15.00 -41.58 24.26
CA ARG A 80 -16.18 -42.20 23.67
C ARG A 80 -17.17 -42.57 24.79
N LYS A 81 -18.41 -42.11 24.65
CA LYS A 81 -19.68 -42.66 25.15
C LYS A 81 -19.60 -43.78 26.19
N LYS A 82 -20.09 -43.52 27.41
CA LYS A 82 -20.97 -44.42 28.19
C LYS A 82 -21.25 -43.86 29.59
N TRP A 83 -22.38 -43.19 29.74
CA TRP A 83 -23.30 -43.17 30.89
C TRP A 83 -24.59 -42.66 30.24
N LEU A 84 -25.65 -43.44 30.11
CA LEU A 84 -26.54 -43.88 31.18
C LEU A 84 -27.33 -45.08 30.63
N LYS A 85 -27.42 -46.15 31.42
CA LYS A 85 -28.45 -47.18 31.26
C LYS A 85 -29.21 -47.23 32.57
N GLU A 86 -30.52 -47.42 32.44
CA GLU A 86 -31.53 -47.77 33.46
C GLU A 86 -32.14 -46.57 34.20
N ALA A 87 -33.44 -46.51 34.45
CA ALA A 87 -34.61 -47.29 34.02
C ALA A 87 -35.85 -46.46 34.36
N ALA A 88 -36.91 -46.55 33.57
CA ALA A 88 -38.30 -46.62 34.05
C ALA A 88 -39.27 -46.61 32.86
N ALA A 89 -40.15 -47.60 32.86
CA ALA A 89 -41.34 -47.66 32.04
C ALA A 89 -42.39 -46.64 32.53
N GLY A 90 -43.30 -46.25 31.65
CA GLY A 90 -44.59 -45.69 32.05
C GLY A 90 -45.06 -44.52 31.19
N GLY A 91 -45.99 -44.84 30.27
CA GLY A 91 -47.26 -44.14 30.11
C GLY A 91 -47.30 -42.63 29.82
N GLY A 92 -48.04 -42.30 28.76
CA GLY A 92 -49.03 -41.22 28.85
C GLY A 92 -48.68 -39.90 28.14
N ASP A 93 -49.70 -39.42 27.43
CA ASP A 93 -50.17 -38.04 27.29
C ASP A 93 -49.30 -36.91 26.69
N SER A 94 -49.83 -36.43 25.54
CA SER A 94 -50.13 -35.03 25.21
C SER A 94 -49.05 -33.97 24.97
N SER A 95 -49.33 -33.21 23.90
CA SER A 95 -49.11 -31.75 23.74
C SER A 95 -47.79 -31.21 23.19
N SER A 96 -48.00 -30.24 22.29
CA SER A 96 -47.11 -29.25 21.67
C SER A 96 -46.17 -28.54 22.66
N ASP A 97 -44.94 -28.21 22.23
CA ASP A 97 -44.46 -26.82 22.06
C ASP A 97 -42.99 -26.75 21.60
N SER A 98 -42.66 -25.63 20.95
CA SER A 98 -41.38 -25.32 20.29
C SER A 98 -40.29 -24.89 21.27
N ASP A 99 -39.03 -25.33 21.07
CA ASP A 99 -37.83 -24.50 21.31
C ASP A 99 -36.60 -25.12 20.61
N SER A 100 -36.14 -24.52 19.52
CA SER A 100 -34.87 -24.89 18.88
C SER A 100 -33.80 -23.88 19.25
N SER A 101 -33.03 -24.20 20.29
CA SER A 101 -31.78 -23.52 20.63
C SER A 101 -30.69 -23.84 19.57
N PRO A 102 -30.06 -22.85 18.91
CA PRO A 102 -28.91 -23.11 18.06
C PRO A 102 -27.66 -23.28 18.92
N GLY A 103 -27.05 -24.47 18.86
CA GLY A 103 -25.76 -24.76 19.47
C GLY A 103 -24.60 -23.95 18.85
N PRO A 104 -23.44 -23.89 19.52
CA PRO A 104 -22.31 -23.06 19.09
C PRO A 104 -21.75 -23.52 17.74
N PRO A 105 -21.36 -22.60 16.83
CA PRO A 105 -20.84 -22.98 15.52
C PRO A 105 -19.45 -23.61 15.68
N SER A 106 -19.30 -24.83 15.18
CA SER A 106 -18.04 -25.56 15.13
C SER A 106 -17.05 -24.91 14.16
N ASP A 107 -15.80 -24.75 14.61
CA ASP A 107 -14.63 -24.35 13.81
C ASP A 107 -14.32 -25.36 12.70
N HIS A 108 -15.01 -25.25 11.56
CA HIS A 108 -14.52 -25.75 10.29
C HIS A 108 -15.12 -24.92 9.14
N ASP A 109 -15.03 -23.60 9.27
CA ASP A 109 -15.34 -22.68 8.20
C ASP A 109 -14.22 -22.78 7.15
N ARG A 110 -14.43 -23.60 6.13
CA ARG A 110 -13.80 -23.37 4.82
C ARG A 110 -14.32 -22.02 4.34
N SER A 111 -13.69 -20.96 4.81
CA SER A 111 -14.17 -19.61 4.63
C SER A 111 -14.25 -19.27 3.15
N VAL A 112 -15.47 -19.05 2.68
CA VAL A 112 -15.71 -18.45 1.38
C VAL A 112 -14.89 -17.14 1.35
N PRO A 113 -13.92 -16.98 0.43
CA PRO A 113 -12.98 -15.86 0.44
C PRO A 113 -13.66 -14.48 0.48
N GLY A 114 -14.89 -14.37 -0.04
CA GLY A 114 -15.69 -13.15 0.00
C GLY A 114 -16.31 -12.80 1.37
N ARG A 115 -16.47 -13.77 2.29
CA ARG A 115 -17.03 -13.53 3.64
C ARG A 115 -15.97 -13.00 4.61
N LEU A 116 -14.72 -13.42 4.44
CA LEU A 116 -13.58 -12.93 5.24
C LEU A 116 -13.32 -11.43 5.05
N LEU A 117 -13.53 -10.93 3.83
CA LEU A 117 -13.32 -9.52 3.49
C LEU A 117 -14.32 -8.59 4.19
N LYS A 118 -15.46 -9.07 4.69
CA LYS A 118 -16.47 -8.24 5.38
C LYS A 118 -16.40 -8.32 6.91
N THR A 119 -15.40 -9.01 7.46
CA THR A 119 -15.23 -9.16 8.91
C THR A 119 -14.84 -7.83 9.58
N ARG A 120 -15.20 -7.68 10.85
CA ARG A 120 -14.81 -6.52 11.67
C ARG A 120 -13.29 -6.38 11.75
N ALA A 121 -12.57 -7.48 11.91
CA ALA A 121 -11.11 -7.50 11.95
C ALA A 121 -10.48 -6.95 10.66
N MET A 122 -11.04 -7.30 9.49
CA MET A 122 -10.56 -6.78 8.21
C MET A 122 -10.81 -5.26 8.07
N ARG A 123 -11.95 -4.76 8.59
CA ARG A 123 -12.25 -3.32 8.60
C ARG A 123 -11.29 -2.56 9.50
N GLU A 124 -11.02 -3.06 10.70
CA GLU A 124 -10.07 -2.44 11.64
C GLU A 124 -8.66 -2.42 11.05
N MET A 125 -8.23 -3.52 10.44
CA MET A 125 -6.94 -3.59 9.73
C MET A 125 -6.87 -2.60 8.56
N TYR A 126 -7.92 -2.51 7.74
CA TYR A 126 -7.97 -1.55 6.65
C TYR A 126 -8.00 -0.11 7.15
N ARG A 127 -8.68 0.15 8.27
CA ARG A 127 -8.69 1.46 8.94
C ARG A 127 -7.29 1.88 9.35
N SER A 128 -6.51 1.02 10.02
CA SER A 128 -5.11 1.31 10.37
C SER A 128 -4.25 1.54 9.13
N TYR A 129 -4.51 0.82 8.04
CA TYR A 129 -3.83 1.05 6.77
C TYR A 129 -4.14 2.44 6.19
N VAL A 130 -5.41 2.87 6.20
CA VAL A 130 -5.78 4.22 5.74
C VAL A 130 -5.18 5.30 6.65
N GLU A 131 -5.17 5.10 7.96
CA GLU A 131 -4.57 6.05 8.91
C GLU A 131 -3.08 6.29 8.64
N MET A 132 -2.33 5.23 8.33
CA MET A 132 -0.94 5.34 7.90
C MET A 132 -0.81 6.11 6.58
N LEU A 133 -1.72 5.92 5.61
CA LEU A 133 -1.70 6.68 4.36
C LEU A 133 -2.08 8.15 4.54
N VAL A 134 -2.99 8.46 5.46
CA VAL A 134 -3.33 9.84 5.86
C VAL A 134 -2.09 10.50 6.49
N SER A 135 -1.42 9.81 7.41
CA SER A 135 -0.18 10.30 8.02
C SER A 135 0.91 10.51 6.97
N THR A 136 1.02 9.61 5.98
CA THR A 136 1.95 9.75 4.84
C THR A 136 1.60 10.94 3.93
N ALA A 137 0.33 11.33 3.84
CA ALA A 137 -0.09 12.49 3.05
C ALA A 137 0.35 13.81 3.70
N LEU A 138 0.49 13.83 5.03
CA LEU A 138 0.95 14.96 5.82
C LEU A 138 2.48 14.97 5.98
N ASP A 139 3.11 13.80 6.09
CA ASP A 139 4.56 13.62 6.16
C ASP A 139 5.04 12.57 5.12
N PRO A 140 5.73 12.98 4.04
CA PRO A 140 6.19 12.06 3.00
C PRO A 140 7.25 11.06 3.48
N ASP A 141 7.90 11.29 4.62
CA ASP A 141 8.92 10.39 5.18
C ASP A 141 8.31 9.33 6.13
N MET A 142 7.01 9.41 6.42
CA MET A 142 6.30 8.52 7.35
C MET A 142 6.55 7.03 7.08
N ILE A 143 6.42 6.58 5.83
CA ILE A 143 6.63 5.16 5.49
C ILE A 143 8.08 4.74 5.79
N GLN A 144 9.05 5.60 5.49
CA GLN A 144 10.47 5.32 5.73
C GLN A 144 10.74 5.25 7.24
N ALA A 145 10.23 6.20 8.01
CA ALA A 145 10.36 6.22 9.46
C ALA A 145 9.75 4.96 10.11
N LEU A 146 8.57 4.53 9.67
CA LEU A 146 7.94 3.29 10.14
C LEU A 146 8.82 2.06 9.85
N GLU A 147 9.35 1.94 8.63
CA GLU A 147 10.22 0.83 8.24
C GLU A 147 11.52 0.79 9.06
N ASP A 148 12.15 1.95 9.26
CA ASP A 148 13.42 2.10 10.00
C ASP A 148 13.27 1.79 11.50
N THR A 149 12.11 2.11 12.07
CA THR A 149 11.77 1.85 13.47
C THR A 149 11.11 0.50 13.72
N HIS A 150 10.83 -0.25 12.65
CA HIS A 150 10.09 -1.52 12.71
C HIS A 150 8.75 -1.39 13.45
N ASP A 151 7.99 -0.35 13.13
CA ASP A 151 6.72 -0.06 13.81
C ASP A 151 5.75 -1.26 13.79
N GLU A 152 5.30 -1.66 14.98
CA GLU A 152 4.43 -2.83 15.18
C GLU A 152 2.94 -2.50 14.99
N LEU A 153 2.58 -1.22 14.90
CA LEU A 153 1.19 -0.79 14.78
C LEU A 153 0.72 -0.77 13.33
N TYR A 154 1.46 -0.11 12.44
CA TYR A 154 1.08 0.17 11.06
C TYR A 154 1.72 -0.78 10.04
N LEU A 155 2.95 -1.28 10.29
CA LEU A 155 3.60 -2.17 9.33
C LEU A 155 2.85 -3.51 9.15
N PRO A 156 2.33 -4.18 10.20
CA PRO A 156 1.61 -5.44 9.99
C PRO A 156 0.33 -5.27 9.16
N PRO A 157 -0.57 -4.29 9.42
CA PRO A 157 -1.70 -4.00 8.53
C PRO A 157 -1.27 -3.65 7.10
N MET A 158 -0.24 -2.80 6.93
CA MET A 158 0.27 -2.42 5.62
C MET A 158 0.74 -3.63 4.81
N ARG A 159 1.60 -4.46 5.38
CA ARG A 159 2.11 -5.68 4.71
C ARG A 159 0.98 -6.64 4.39
N LYS A 160 -0.03 -6.74 5.26
CA LYS A 160 -1.17 -7.63 5.05
C LYS A 160 -2.05 -7.17 3.89
N ILE A 161 -2.40 -5.89 3.82
CA ILE A 161 -3.18 -5.31 2.71
C ILE A 161 -2.39 -5.39 1.40
N ASP A 162 -1.12 -4.97 1.40
CA ASP A 162 -0.23 -5.04 0.23
C ASP A 162 -0.08 -6.50 -0.25
N GLY A 163 0.00 -7.45 0.67
CA GLY A 163 0.03 -8.89 0.38
C GLY A 163 -1.25 -9.39 -0.31
N ILE A 164 -2.43 -9.00 0.18
CA ILE A 164 -3.73 -9.37 -0.42
C ILE A 164 -3.83 -8.82 -1.85
N LEU A 165 -3.50 -7.54 -2.04
CA LEU A 165 -3.52 -6.90 -3.35
C LEU A 165 -2.58 -7.61 -4.32
N ASN A 166 -1.36 -7.93 -3.89
CA ASN A 166 -0.37 -8.58 -4.73
C ASN A 166 -0.77 -10.03 -5.07
N GLU A 167 -1.42 -10.75 -4.16
CA GLU A 167 -1.95 -12.09 -4.42
C GLU A 167 -3.02 -12.07 -5.51
N HIS A 168 -3.99 -11.15 -5.41
CA HIS A 168 -5.01 -10.97 -6.46
C HIS A 168 -4.41 -10.51 -7.78
N LYS A 169 -3.44 -9.59 -7.75
CA LYS A 169 -2.72 -9.14 -8.95
C LYS A 169 -2.02 -10.30 -9.66
N LYS A 170 -1.37 -11.19 -8.92
CA LYS A 170 -0.72 -12.40 -9.47
C LYS A 170 -1.75 -13.35 -10.09
N LYS A 171 -2.94 -13.51 -9.51
CA LYS A 171 -4.00 -14.33 -10.09
C LYS A 171 -4.52 -13.75 -11.41
N VAL A 172 -4.76 -12.44 -11.46
CA VAL A 172 -5.16 -11.73 -12.68
C VAL A 172 -4.09 -11.84 -13.76
N LEU A 173 -2.81 -11.69 -13.39
CA LEU A 173 -1.69 -11.80 -14.34
C LEU A 173 -1.65 -13.13 -15.08
N LYS A 174 -2.04 -14.24 -14.44
CA LYS A 174 -2.10 -15.57 -15.08
C LYS A 174 -3.15 -15.66 -16.19
N ARG A 175 -4.08 -14.70 -16.28
CA ARG A 175 -5.13 -14.63 -17.30
C ARG A 175 -4.76 -13.66 -18.43
N LEU A 176 -3.61 -13.01 -18.35
CA LEU A 176 -3.15 -11.96 -19.26
C LEU A 176 -1.88 -12.37 -20.00
N SER A 177 -1.70 -11.82 -21.20
CA SER A 177 -0.44 -11.85 -21.92
C SER A 177 0.14 -10.43 -21.93
N LEU A 178 1.13 -10.16 -21.10
CA LEU A 178 1.79 -8.84 -21.06
C LEU A 178 3.09 -8.86 -21.87
N SER A 179 3.20 -7.98 -22.86
CA SER A 179 4.50 -7.64 -23.40
C SER A 179 5.30 -6.84 -22.36
N PRO A 180 6.65 -6.91 -22.36
CA PRO A 180 7.46 -6.15 -21.42
C PRO A 180 7.16 -4.64 -21.45
N ALA A 181 6.94 -4.07 -22.64
CA ALA A 181 6.60 -2.66 -22.81
C ALA A 181 5.24 -2.29 -22.20
N LEU A 182 4.21 -3.13 -22.41
CA LEU A 182 2.90 -2.90 -21.82
C LEU A 182 2.95 -3.04 -20.29
N GLN A 183 3.67 -4.04 -19.77
CA GLN A 183 3.83 -4.21 -18.34
C GLN A 183 4.52 -3.01 -17.69
N ASP A 184 5.61 -2.52 -18.28
CA ASP A 184 6.32 -1.34 -17.78
C ASP A 184 5.42 -0.10 -17.77
N ALA A 185 4.67 0.13 -18.86
CA ALA A 185 3.73 1.25 -18.94
C ALA A 185 2.61 1.13 -17.89
N LEU A 186 2.00 -0.05 -17.72
CA LEU A 186 0.98 -0.31 -16.70
C LEU A 186 1.49 -0.22 -15.27
N HIS A 187 2.80 -0.33 -15.04
CA HIS A 187 3.39 -0.19 -13.69
C HIS A 187 3.86 1.22 -13.39
N THR A 188 4.18 1.98 -14.43
CA THR A 188 4.73 3.33 -14.35
C THR A 188 3.64 4.39 -14.21
N PHE A 189 2.53 4.22 -14.92
CA PHE A 189 1.51 5.26 -15.10
C PHE A 189 0.23 4.92 -14.34
N PRO A 190 -0.15 5.70 -13.30
CA PRO A 190 -1.25 5.34 -12.39
C PRO A 190 -2.64 5.53 -12.97
N GLN A 191 -2.79 6.13 -14.16
CA GLN A 191 -4.07 6.26 -14.85
C GLN A 191 -4.10 5.35 -16.07
N LEU A 192 -5.28 4.88 -16.45
CA LEU A 192 -5.46 4.03 -17.62
C LEU A 192 -6.74 4.44 -18.34
N GLN A 193 -6.61 4.86 -19.59
CA GLN A 193 -7.74 5.10 -20.47
C GLN A 193 -7.95 3.88 -21.37
N VAL A 194 -9.21 3.48 -21.51
CA VAL A 194 -9.63 2.34 -22.30
C VAL A 194 -10.54 2.87 -23.40
N GLU A 195 -10.02 2.96 -24.62
CA GLU A 195 -10.81 3.38 -25.77
C GLU A 195 -11.21 2.16 -26.58
N ALA A 196 -12.52 1.92 -26.67
CA ALA A 196 -13.06 1.00 -27.64
C ALA A 196 -12.58 1.47 -29.02
N GLY A 197 -11.82 0.62 -29.72
CA GLY A 197 -11.49 0.90 -31.11
C GLY A 197 -12.80 1.07 -31.86
N GLY A 198 -13.01 2.23 -32.48
CA GLY A 198 -14.14 2.45 -33.37
C GLY A 198 -14.04 1.46 -34.52
N VAL A 199 -14.71 0.33 -34.37
CA VAL A 199 -14.90 -0.63 -35.45
C VAL A 199 -16.40 -0.68 -35.65
N GLU A 200 -16.88 0.16 -36.57
CA GLU A 200 -18.03 -0.21 -37.37
C GLU A 200 -17.71 -1.57 -38.00
N GLY A 201 -18.38 -2.62 -37.51
CA GLY A 201 -18.12 -4.00 -37.91
C GLY A 201 -17.56 -4.85 -36.78
N GLY A 202 -18.45 -5.34 -35.93
CA GLY A 202 -18.17 -6.34 -34.89
C GLY A 202 -17.76 -7.69 -35.46
N GLY A 203 -16.57 -7.74 -36.06
CA GLY A 203 -15.94 -8.97 -36.52
C GLY A 203 -15.16 -9.68 -35.40
N PRO A 204 -14.92 -10.99 -35.53
CA PRO A 204 -14.02 -11.72 -34.65
C PRO A 204 -12.61 -11.10 -34.71
N GLY A 205 -12.06 -10.70 -33.55
CA GLY A 205 -10.80 -9.96 -33.46
C GLY A 205 -10.93 -8.49 -33.03
N ALA A 206 -12.08 -8.10 -32.50
CA ALA A 206 -12.28 -6.78 -31.89
C ALA A 206 -11.20 -6.49 -30.84
N ALA A 207 -10.63 -5.30 -30.92
CA ALA A 207 -9.51 -4.88 -30.10
C ALA A 207 -9.76 -3.50 -29.49
N VAL A 208 -9.22 -3.31 -28.31
CA VAL A 208 -9.34 -2.08 -27.52
C VAL A 208 -7.97 -1.45 -27.38
N ARG A 209 -7.94 -0.12 -27.34
CA ARG A 209 -6.70 0.62 -27.15
C ARG A 209 -6.57 1.04 -25.70
N LEU A 210 -5.49 0.60 -25.07
CA LEU A 210 -5.10 0.98 -23.72
C LEU A 210 -4.10 2.13 -23.80
N ARG A 211 -4.36 3.19 -23.05
CA ARG A 211 -3.45 4.33 -22.91
C ARG A 211 -3.14 4.58 -21.43
N PRO A 212 -2.02 4.03 -20.93
CA PRO A 212 -1.50 4.38 -19.61
C PRO A 212 -1.11 5.87 -19.57
N ALA A 213 -1.50 6.56 -18.50
CA ALA A 213 -1.36 8.01 -18.35
C ALA A 213 -1.14 8.44 -16.89
N GLY A 214 -0.98 9.75 -16.67
CA GLY A 214 -0.71 10.34 -15.36
C GLY A 214 0.78 10.48 -15.07
N GLU A 215 1.10 11.11 -13.96
CA GLU A 215 2.49 11.33 -13.55
C GLU A 215 3.04 10.06 -12.86
N PRO A 216 4.23 9.58 -13.25
CA PRO A 216 4.89 8.49 -12.54
C PRO A 216 5.15 8.85 -11.07
N TYR A 217 5.20 7.83 -10.23
CA TYR A 217 5.42 7.98 -8.79
C TYR A 217 6.39 6.90 -8.26
N ASN A 218 7.01 7.19 -7.13
CA ASN A 218 7.84 6.24 -6.42
C ASN A 218 6.92 5.28 -5.65
N ARG A 219 6.98 3.99 -5.96
CA ARG A 219 6.09 2.98 -5.37
C ARG A 219 6.33 2.73 -3.87
N LYS A 220 7.49 3.12 -3.33
CA LYS A 220 7.82 2.99 -1.91
C LYS A 220 7.28 4.18 -1.12
N THR A 221 7.64 5.39 -1.54
CA THR A 221 7.32 6.64 -0.82
C THR A 221 6.00 7.28 -1.25
N LEU A 222 5.37 6.77 -2.31
CA LEU A 222 4.15 7.31 -2.93
C LEU A 222 4.31 8.75 -3.48
N SER A 223 5.54 9.28 -3.49
CA SER A 223 5.82 10.62 -3.99
C SER A 223 5.86 10.68 -5.51
N LYS A 224 5.37 11.78 -6.08
CA LYS A 224 5.42 12.04 -7.52
C LYS A 224 6.87 12.16 -7.99
N VAL A 225 7.19 11.53 -9.11
CA VAL A 225 8.50 11.62 -9.76
C VAL A 225 8.42 12.64 -10.88
N LYS A 226 9.17 13.74 -10.75
CA LYS A 226 9.36 14.71 -11.85
C LYS A 226 10.20 14.05 -12.94
N ARG A 227 9.54 13.50 -13.95
CA ARG A 227 10.17 13.03 -15.20
C ARG A 227 9.66 13.86 -16.37
N SER A 228 10.53 14.13 -17.35
CA SER A 228 10.13 14.76 -18.61
C SER A 228 9.05 13.91 -19.28
N ALA A 229 8.02 14.55 -19.82
CA ALA A 229 6.90 13.88 -20.47
C ALA A 229 7.40 12.92 -21.56
N THR A 230 7.33 11.62 -21.29
CA THR A 230 7.42 10.58 -22.32
C THR A 230 6.16 10.62 -23.17
N ARG A 231 6.31 10.45 -24.48
CA ARG A 231 5.19 10.35 -25.43
C ARG A 231 4.15 9.35 -24.91
N ALA A 232 2.87 9.73 -24.98
CA ALA A 232 1.77 8.83 -24.62
C ALA A 232 1.87 7.54 -25.43
N GLN A 233 1.96 6.40 -24.72
CA GLN A 233 2.05 5.08 -25.32
C GLN A 233 0.64 4.50 -25.46
N GLU A 234 0.39 3.85 -26.58
CA GLU A 234 -0.87 3.18 -26.87
C GLU A 234 -0.60 1.70 -27.17
N PHE A 235 -1.41 0.84 -26.57
CA PHE A 235 -1.30 -0.60 -26.71
C PHE A 235 -2.63 -1.18 -27.16
N LYS A 236 -2.60 -1.96 -28.24
CA LYS A 236 -3.78 -2.69 -28.74
C LYS A 236 -3.86 -4.04 -28.03
N VAL A 237 -4.99 -4.32 -27.40
CA VAL A 237 -5.27 -5.58 -26.69
C VAL A 237 -6.59 -6.18 -27.14
N GLU A 238 -6.78 -7.47 -26.89
CA GLU A 238 -8.02 -8.16 -27.23
C GLU A 238 -9.19 -7.67 -26.35
N LEU A 239 -10.36 -7.41 -26.97
CA LEU A 239 -11.52 -6.82 -26.29
C LEU A 239 -12.00 -7.70 -25.12
N ASP A 240 -12.05 -9.00 -25.31
CA ASP A 240 -12.41 -10.01 -24.30
C ASP A 240 -11.48 -9.99 -23.08
N LYS A 241 -10.21 -9.61 -23.27
CA LYS A 241 -9.21 -9.49 -22.20
C LYS A 241 -9.07 -8.09 -21.61
N SER A 242 -9.61 -7.07 -22.26
CA SER A 242 -9.49 -5.64 -21.85
C SER A 242 -9.78 -5.42 -20.36
N SER A 243 -10.82 -6.09 -19.86
CA SER A 243 -11.28 -5.98 -18.47
C SER A 243 -10.29 -6.53 -17.44
N PHE A 244 -9.45 -7.51 -17.82
CA PHE A 244 -8.38 -8.03 -16.98
C PHE A 244 -7.20 -7.04 -16.88
N TYR A 245 -6.88 -6.31 -17.96
CA TYR A 245 -5.83 -5.28 -17.92
C TYR A 245 -6.21 -4.14 -16.98
N THR A 246 -7.46 -3.66 -17.03
CA THR A 246 -7.97 -2.63 -16.12
C THR A 246 -7.92 -3.10 -14.67
N LEU A 247 -8.33 -4.34 -14.41
CA LEU A 247 -8.30 -4.92 -13.07
C LEU A 247 -6.87 -5.11 -12.55
N TYR A 248 -5.96 -5.58 -13.38
CA TYR A 248 -4.54 -5.72 -13.05
C TYR A 248 -3.91 -4.37 -12.67
N HIS A 249 -4.21 -3.34 -13.46
CA HIS A 249 -3.76 -1.96 -13.25
C HIS A 249 -4.32 -1.37 -11.95
N ALA A 250 -5.62 -1.52 -11.70
CA ALA A 250 -6.27 -1.07 -10.48
C ALA A 250 -5.66 -1.73 -9.23
N LEU A 251 -5.42 -3.05 -9.25
CA LEU A 251 -4.76 -3.76 -8.15
C LEU A 251 -3.31 -3.30 -7.94
N HIS A 252 -2.59 -3.00 -9.01
CA HIS A 252 -1.20 -2.56 -8.92
C HIS A 252 -1.07 -1.16 -8.31
N HIS A 253 -1.97 -0.24 -8.69
CA HIS A 253 -1.94 1.15 -8.24
C HIS A 253 -2.83 1.43 -7.02
N TYR A 254 -3.49 0.41 -6.47
CA TYR A 254 -4.48 0.58 -5.39
C TYR A 254 -3.96 1.44 -4.23
N LYS A 255 -2.79 1.10 -3.66
CA LYS A 255 -2.17 1.87 -2.56
C LYS A 255 -1.99 3.34 -2.90
N TYR A 256 -1.53 3.62 -4.12
CA TYR A 256 -1.30 4.99 -4.56
C TYR A 256 -2.60 5.76 -4.74
N HIS A 257 -3.64 5.15 -5.31
CA HIS A 257 -4.95 5.80 -5.45
C HIS A 257 -5.63 6.04 -4.10
N THR A 258 -5.54 5.08 -3.17
CA THR A 258 -6.02 5.29 -1.79
C THR A 258 -5.24 6.42 -1.12
N PHE A 259 -3.93 6.50 -1.32
CA PHE A 259 -3.11 7.63 -0.83
C PHE A 259 -3.55 8.97 -1.43
N LEU A 260 -3.88 9.04 -2.72
CA LEU A 260 -4.42 10.26 -3.32
C LEU A 260 -5.75 10.67 -2.69
N HIS A 261 -6.66 9.73 -2.42
CA HIS A 261 -7.88 10.02 -1.66
C HIS A 261 -7.60 10.52 -0.24
N CYS A 262 -6.57 9.99 0.43
CA CYS A 262 -6.13 10.48 1.74
C CYS A 262 -5.60 11.90 1.64
N LYS A 263 -4.80 12.20 0.61
CA LYS A 263 -4.26 13.53 0.36
C LYS A 263 -5.35 14.57 0.06
N ASP A 264 -6.35 14.20 -0.73
CA ASP A 264 -7.48 15.08 -1.02
C ASP A 264 -8.27 15.37 0.27
N GLN A 265 -8.45 14.36 1.12
CA GLN A 265 -9.13 14.49 2.42
C GLN A 265 -8.35 15.37 3.40
N THR A 266 -7.03 15.20 3.52
CA THR A 266 -6.20 16.05 4.39
C THR A 266 -6.23 17.50 3.91
N THR A 267 -6.08 17.73 2.60
CA THR A 267 -6.14 19.07 2.01
C THR A 267 -7.49 19.75 2.26
N ALA A 268 -8.59 19.00 2.17
CA ALA A 268 -9.93 19.53 2.42
C ALA A 268 -10.13 19.96 3.89
N ILE A 269 -9.48 19.29 4.84
CA ILE A 269 -9.52 19.65 6.27
C ILE A 269 -8.61 20.84 6.55
N GLU A 270 -7.37 20.83 6.06
CA GLU A 270 -6.40 21.92 6.23
C GLU A 270 -6.90 23.24 5.61
N GLY A 271 -7.55 23.17 4.45
CA GLY A 271 -8.15 24.34 3.78
C GLY A 271 -9.32 24.96 4.54
N GLY A 272 -9.85 24.28 5.57
CA GLY A 272 -10.95 24.76 6.41
C GLY A 272 -10.51 25.46 7.70
N ALA A 273 -9.24 25.30 8.13
CA ALA A 273 -8.70 25.89 9.37
C ALA A 273 -7.16 25.99 9.32
N GLU A 274 -6.62 27.20 9.49
CA GLU A 274 -5.20 27.52 9.24
C GLU A 274 -4.22 27.14 10.38
N ASP A 275 -4.69 26.53 11.47
CA ASP A 275 -3.89 26.25 12.68
C ASP A 275 -3.97 24.80 13.20
N LEU A 276 -4.53 23.87 12.41
CA LEU A 276 -4.62 22.47 12.81
C LEU A 276 -3.24 21.79 12.77
N GLY A 277 -2.86 21.15 13.89
CA GLY A 277 -1.70 20.26 13.91
C GLY A 277 -1.95 18.98 13.11
N GLN A 278 -0.88 18.36 12.60
CA GLN A 278 -0.98 17.13 11.78
C GLN A 278 -1.78 16.03 12.47
N GLU A 279 -1.55 15.78 13.76
CA GLU A 279 -2.30 14.79 14.54
C GLU A 279 -3.81 15.07 14.53
N GLU A 280 -4.23 16.33 14.68
CA GLU A 280 -5.65 16.69 14.65
C GLU A 280 -6.25 16.48 13.25
N VAL A 281 -5.50 16.76 12.18
CA VAL A 281 -5.93 16.45 10.80
C VAL A 281 -6.11 14.94 10.62
N VAL A 282 -5.19 14.12 11.12
CA VAL A 282 -5.33 12.65 11.10
C VAL A 282 -6.59 12.23 11.83
N GLN A 283 -6.79 12.71 13.07
CA GLN A 283 -7.97 12.34 13.86
C GLN A 283 -9.27 12.77 13.18
N GLN A 284 -9.33 13.94 12.53
CA GLN A 284 -10.49 14.38 11.75
C GLN A 284 -10.78 13.48 10.55
N CYS A 285 -9.77 13.10 9.77
CA CYS A 285 -9.90 12.09 8.71
C CYS A 285 -10.50 10.80 9.26
N MET A 286 -9.96 10.32 10.39
CA MET A 286 -10.33 9.04 10.98
C MET A 286 -11.70 9.06 11.68
N ARG A 287 -12.22 10.24 12.04
CA ARG A 287 -13.59 10.43 12.54
C ARG A 287 -14.64 10.41 11.43
N ASN A 288 -14.26 10.63 10.17
CA ASN A 288 -15.17 10.60 9.02
C ASN A 288 -15.52 9.16 8.60
N GLN A 289 -16.43 8.53 9.35
CA GLN A 289 -16.87 7.15 9.09
C GLN A 289 -17.42 6.93 7.67
N PRO A 290 -18.30 7.80 7.11
CA PRO A 290 -18.80 7.59 5.75
C PRO A 290 -17.73 7.62 4.66
N TRP A 291 -16.63 8.35 4.87
CA TRP A 291 -15.48 8.33 3.96
C TRP A 291 -14.68 7.03 4.06
N LEU A 292 -14.38 6.59 5.28
CA LEU A 292 -13.67 5.33 5.52
C LEU A 292 -14.43 4.10 5.01
N GLU A 293 -15.75 4.07 5.22
CA GLU A 293 -16.62 3.01 4.73
C GLU A 293 -16.59 2.94 3.21
N ARG A 294 -16.71 4.08 2.50
CA ARG A 294 -16.59 4.11 1.04
C ARG A 294 -15.26 3.59 0.53
N LEU A 295 -14.16 3.93 1.20
CA LEU A 295 -12.83 3.39 0.86
C LEU A 295 -12.77 1.86 1.05
N PHE A 296 -13.35 1.36 2.13
CA PHE A 296 -13.39 -0.07 2.42
C PHE A 296 -14.31 -0.84 1.46
N ASP A 297 -15.43 -0.27 1.07
CA ASP A 297 -16.33 -0.86 0.08
C ASP A 297 -15.65 -0.94 -1.28
N ALA A 298 -14.97 0.14 -1.71
CA ALA A 298 -14.18 0.14 -2.94
C ALA A 298 -13.05 -0.91 -2.92
N PHE A 299 -12.37 -1.07 -1.78
CA PHE A 299 -11.40 -2.16 -1.56
C PHE A 299 -12.04 -3.54 -1.75
N SER A 300 -13.14 -3.77 -1.05
CA SER A 300 -13.86 -5.05 -1.03
C SER A 300 -14.37 -5.41 -2.41
N ASP A 301 -14.93 -4.44 -3.13
CA ASP A 301 -15.44 -4.61 -4.50
C ASP A 301 -14.31 -4.91 -5.49
N LEU A 302 -13.16 -4.26 -5.37
CA LEU A 302 -11.99 -4.56 -6.20
C LEU A 302 -11.54 -6.02 -6.00
N LEU A 303 -11.46 -6.48 -4.75
CA LEU A 303 -11.09 -7.86 -4.46
C LEU A 303 -12.15 -8.86 -4.92
N ALA A 304 -13.44 -8.54 -4.78
CA ALA A 304 -14.54 -9.37 -5.25
C ALA A 304 -14.53 -9.50 -6.79
N GLN A 305 -14.24 -8.42 -7.51
CA GLN A 305 -14.04 -8.45 -8.97
C GLN A 305 -12.84 -9.32 -9.35
N ALA A 306 -11.73 -9.24 -8.62
CA ALA A 306 -10.57 -10.07 -8.87
C ALA A 306 -10.81 -11.55 -8.59
N GLN A 307 -11.59 -11.85 -7.54
CA GLN A 307 -11.99 -13.21 -7.19
C GLN A 307 -12.90 -13.81 -8.26
N SER A 308 -14.01 -13.13 -8.61
CA SER A 308 -15.01 -13.66 -9.53
C SER A 308 -14.46 -13.91 -10.94
N ARG A 309 -13.52 -13.06 -11.41
CA ARG A 309 -12.93 -13.18 -12.74
C ARG A 309 -11.78 -14.18 -12.84
N CYS A 310 -11.19 -14.56 -11.70
CA CYS A 310 -10.08 -15.52 -11.64
C CYS A 310 -10.43 -16.81 -10.90
N ALA A 311 -11.71 -17.03 -10.61
CA ALA A 311 -12.23 -18.26 -10.02
C ALA A 311 -12.07 -19.46 -10.95
#